data_AF-A0A1C7HQY2-F1
#
_entry.id   AF-A0A1C7HQY2-F1
#
_cell.length_a   1.000
_cell.length_b   1.000
_cell.length_c   1.000
_cell.angle_alpha   90.00
_cell.angle_beta   90.00
_cell.angle_gamma   90.00
#
_symmetry.space_group_name_H-M   'P 1'
#
loop_
_entity.id
_entity.type
_entity.pdbx_description
1 polymer ?
#
loop_
_entity_poly.entity_id
_entity_poly.type
_entity_poly.pdbx_seq_one_letter_code
_entity_poly.pdbx_strand_id
1 'polypeptide(L)' 'MLLDKVNQLLEQTGKTKAGYCKKTGIFKQHFNRTFNQNVKAVNLVKLCEYLGYSLEIVDKNGNSISTISSDDFL' A
#
# COMPACT_ATOMS: atom_id res chain seq x y z
N MET A 1 -0.02 6.56 -12.77
CA MET A 1 -0.58 5.22 -12.42
C MET A 1 -0.39 4.97 -10.92
N LEU A 2 -1.06 3.96 -10.33
CA LEU A 2 -0.92 3.68 -8.89
C LEU A 2 0.55 3.44 -8.49
N LEU A 3 1.30 2.67 -9.30
CA LEU A 3 2.73 2.42 -9.07
C LEU A 3 3.56 3.71 -8.93
N ASP A 4 3.26 4.76 -9.69
CA ASP A 4 3.98 6.04 -9.61
C ASP A 4 3.75 6.73 -8.27
N LYS A 5 2.49 6.74 -7.79
CA LYS A 5 2.14 7.26 -6.47
C LYS A 5 2.83 6.47 -5.35
N VAL A 6 2.88 5.15 -5.48
CA VAL A 6 3.60 4.30 -4.52
C VAL A 6 5.10 4.63 -4.48
N ASN A 7 5.72 4.84 -5.64
CA ASN A 7 7.14 5.22 -5.71
C ASN A 7 7.39 6.58 -5.05
N GLN A 8 6.53 7.57 -5.29
CA GLN A 8 6.62 8.89 -4.67
C GLN A 8 6.47 8.82 -3.15
N LEU A 9 5.51 8.05 -2.64
CA LEU A 9 5.31 7.87 -1.19
C LEU A 9 6.49 7.17 -0.51
N LEU A 10 7.09 6.18 -1.19
CA LEU A 10 8.31 5.53 -0.70
C LEU A 10 9.47 6.52 -0.56
N GLU A 11 9.67 7.37 -1.58
CA GLU A 11 10.70 8.41 -1.55
C GLU A 11 10.45 9.44 -0.43
N GLN A 12 9.23 9.97 -0.32
CA GLN A 12 8.85 10.94 0.70
C GLN A 12 9.02 10.44 2.13
N THR A 13 8.81 9.14 2.36
CA THR A 13 8.94 8.51 3.67
C THR A 13 10.33 7.95 3.94
N GLY A 14 11.28 8.08 3.00
CA GLY A 14 12.61 7.48 3.09
C GLY A 14 12.61 5.94 3.10
N LYS A 15 11.52 5.31 2.65
CA LYS A 15 11.31 3.86 2.66
C LYS A 15 11.61 3.26 1.30
N THR A 16 12.04 2.00 1.30
CA THR A 16 12.46 1.35 0.05
C THR A 16 11.51 0.23 -0.36
N LYS A 17 11.43 -0.03 -1.68
CA LYS A 17 10.75 -1.21 -2.24
C LYS A 17 11.29 -2.50 -1.66
N ALA A 18 12.62 -2.59 -1.50
CA ALA A 18 13.28 -3.75 -0.94
C ALA A 18 12.87 -3.99 0.52
N GLY A 19 12.78 -2.92 1.33
CA GLY A 19 12.29 -3.00 2.71
C GLY A 19 10.84 -3.45 2.79
N TYR A 20 9.97 -2.93 1.91
CA TYR A 20 8.58 -3.38 1.82
C TYR A 20 8.49 -4.88 1.48
N CYS A 21 9.22 -5.32 0.45
CA CYS A 21 9.25 -6.71 0.01
C CYS A 21 9.74 -7.65 1.13
N LYS A 22 10.80 -7.23 1.85
CA LYS A 22 11.32 -7.97 3.01
C LYS A 22 10.29 -8.09 4.14
N LYS A 23 9.54 -7.01 4.44
CA LYS A 23 8.53 -7.00 5.50
C LYS A 23 7.28 -7.81 5.15
N THR A 24 6.88 -7.82 3.88
CA THR A 24 5.62 -8.43 3.43
C THR A 24 5.74 -9.81 2.81
N GLY A 25 6.96 -10.28 2.53
CA GLY A 25 7.23 -11.55 1.85
C GLY A 25 6.98 -11.52 0.34
N ILE A 26 6.59 -10.37 -0.23
CA ILE A 26 6.44 -10.22 -1.68
C ILE A 26 7.83 -10.25 -2.32
N PHE A 27 8.05 -11.14 -3.30
CA PHE A 27 9.31 -11.12 -4.05
C PHE A 27 9.46 -9.82 -4.83
N LYS A 28 10.68 -9.26 -4.82
CA LYS A 28 11.01 -7.96 -5.43
C LYS A 28 10.58 -7.85 -6.90
N GLN A 29 10.73 -8.94 -7.67
CA GLN A 29 10.32 -9.02 -9.07
C GLN A 29 8.81 -8.84 -9.30
N HIS A 30 7.99 -9.15 -8.29
CA HIS A 30 6.54 -9.02 -8.36
C HIS A 30 6.04 -7.65 -7.90
N PHE A 31 6.86 -6.84 -7.23
CA PHE A 31 6.42 -5.55 -6.68
C PHE A 31 5.74 -4.65 -7.72
N ASN A 32 6.44 -4.39 -8.84
CA ASN A 32 5.90 -3.53 -9.90
C ASN A 32 4.63 -4.14 -10.50
N ARG A 33 4.59 -5.46 -10.72
CA ARG A 33 3.40 -6.15 -11.25
C ARG A 33 2.22 -6.03 -10.29
N THR A 34 2.44 -6.21 -8.99
CA THR A 34 1.43 -6.09 -7.95
C THR A 34 0.78 -4.70 -7.97
N PHE A 35 1.57 -3.63 -7.92
CA PHE A 35 1.03 -2.26 -7.84
C PHE A 35 0.65 -1.64 -9.19
N ASN A 36 0.94 -2.30 -10.31
CA ASN A 36 0.59 -1.82 -11.65
C ASN A 36 -0.58 -2.57 -12.29
N GLN A 37 -0.81 -3.85 -11.95
CA GLN A 37 -1.76 -4.71 -12.67
C GLN A 37 -2.69 -5.54 -11.77
N ASN A 38 -2.28 -5.89 -10.55
CA ASN A 38 -3.03 -6.84 -9.72
C ASN A 38 -2.98 -6.45 -8.24
N VAL A 39 -3.31 -5.20 -7.96
CA VAL A 39 -3.33 -4.71 -6.58
C VAL A 39 -4.60 -5.21 -5.89
N LYS A 40 -4.44 -5.85 -4.74
CA LYS A 40 -5.53 -6.25 -3.85
C LYS A 40 -5.59 -5.29 -2.67
N ALA A 41 -6.74 -5.16 -2.02
CA ALA A 41 -6.90 -4.30 -0.84
C ALA A 41 -5.86 -4.60 0.25
N VAL A 42 -5.59 -5.89 0.53
CA VAL A 42 -4.55 -6.31 1.49
C VAL A 42 -3.13 -5.81 1.13
N ASN A 43 -2.81 -5.64 -0.17
CA ASN A 43 -1.52 -5.08 -0.58
C ASN A 43 -1.44 -3.58 -0.28
N LEU A 44 -2.56 -2.86 -0.39
CA LEU A 44 -2.65 -1.44 -0.05
C LEU A 44 -2.57 -1.22 1.46
N VAL A 45 -3.25 -2.05 2.26
CA VAL A 45 -3.16 -2.01 3.73
C VAL A 45 -1.72 -2.20 4.18
N LYS A 46 -1.07 -3.28 3.73
CA LYS A 46 0.34 -3.55 4.06
C LYS A 46 1.28 -2.44 3.61
N LEU A 47 0.99 -1.80 2.48
CA LEU A 47 1.75 -0.65 2.01
C LEU A 47 1.57 0.55 2.94
N CYS A 48 0.33 0.92 3.28
CA CYS A 48 0.03 2.01 4.21
C CYS A 48 0.71 1.77 5.57
N GLU A 49 0.58 0.58 6.16
CA GLU A 49 1.25 0.22 7.42
C GLU A 49 2.77 0.28 7.31
N TYR A 50 3.34 -0.21 6.20
CA TYR A 50 4.77 -0.09 5.96
C TYR A 50 5.20 1.37 5.89
N LEU A 51 4.40 2.24 5.29
CA LEU A 51 4.67 3.66 5.14
C LEU A 51 4.38 4.48 6.42
N GLY A 52 3.55 3.97 7.33
CA GLY A 52 3.12 4.68 8.54
C GLY A 52 1.81 5.45 8.35
N TYR A 53 0.96 5.03 7.42
CA TYR A 53 -0.35 5.61 7.11
C TYR A 53 -1.48 4.62 7.42
N SER A 54 -2.70 5.13 7.53
CA SER A 54 -3.95 4.37 7.48
C SER A 54 -4.40 4.16 6.03
N LEU A 55 -5.18 3.10 5.76
CA LEU A 55 -5.97 2.99 4.54
C LEU A 55 -7.43 3.32 4.88
N GLU A 56 -7.96 4.39 4.28
CA GLU A 56 -9.33 4.84 4.55
C GLU A 56 -10.25 4.60 3.36
N ILE A 57 -11.49 4.21 3.66
CA ILE A 57 -12.60 4.26 2.71
C ILE A 57 -13.23 5.64 2.85
N VAL A 58 -13.23 6.39 1.76
CA VAL A 58 -13.84 7.72 1.69
C VAL A 58 -15.02 7.71 0.73
N ASP A 59 -16.03 8.55 1.00
CA ASP A 59 -17.11 8.80 0.05
C ASP A 59 -16.60 9.62 -1.17
N LYS A 60 -17.47 9.83 -2.15
CA LYS A 60 -17.15 10.63 -3.35
C LYS A 60 -16.81 12.10 -3.06
N ASN A 61 -17.15 12.61 -1.88
CA ASN A 61 -16.88 13.97 -1.44
C ASN A 61 -15.60 14.05 -0.57
N GLY A 62 -14.95 12.92 -0.30
CA GLY A 62 -13.75 12.84 0.53
C GLY A 62 -14.01 12.69 2.03
N ASN A 63 -15.26 12.46 2.46
CA ASN A 63 -15.56 12.22 3.86
C ASN A 63 -15.13 10.80 4.25
N SER A 64 -14.43 10.66 5.37
CA SER A 64 -14.01 9.36 5.89
C SER A 64 -15.22 8.55 6.36
N ILE A 65 -15.35 7.32 5.87
CA ILE A 65 -16.40 6.36 6.25
C ILE A 65 -15.84 5.36 7.27
N SER A 66 -14.67 4.77 6.98
CA SER A 66 -14.03 3.78 7.85
C SER A 66 -12.54 3.63 7.52
N THR A 67 -11.77 3.10 8.47
CA THR A 67 -10.38 2.67 8.27
C THR A 67 -10.32 1.16 8.08
N ILE A 68 -9.56 0.70 7.09
CA ILE A 68 -9.25 -0.72 6.86
C ILE A 68 -7.87 -1.03 7.44
N SER A 69 -7.79 -2.12 8.20
CA SER A 69 -6.59 -2.64 8.84
C SER A 69 -6.26 -4.06 8.36
N SER A 70 -5.12 -4.59 8.77
CA SER A 70 -4.78 -5.99 8.47
C SER A 70 -5.72 -7.00 9.13
N ASP A 71 -6.35 -6.63 10.25
CA ASP A 71 -7.26 -7.52 11.00
C ASP A 71 -8.57 -7.79 10.25
N ASP A 72 -8.94 -6.90 9.32
CA ASP A 72 -10.14 -7.05 8.47
C ASP A 72 -9.99 -8.15 7.39
N PHE A 73 -8.81 -8.77 7.29
CA PHE A 73 -8.51 -9.85 6.33
C PHE A 73 -8.16 -11.19 7.01
N LEU A 74 -8.36 -11.30 8.33
CA LEU A 74 -8.13 -12.52 9.12
C LEU A 74 -9.31 -13.50 9.06
#